data_AF-A0A1G2H1A4-F1
#
_entry.id   AF-A0A1G2H1A4-F1
#
_cell.length_a   1.000
_cell.length_b   1.000
_cell.length_c   1.000
_cell.angle_alpha   90.00
_cell.angle_beta   90.00
_cell.angle_gamma   90.00
#
_symmetry.space_group_name_H-M   'P 1'
#
loop_
_entity.id
_entity.type
_entity.pdbx_description
1 polymer ?
#
loop_
_entity_poly.entity_id
_entity_poly.type
_entity_poly.pdbx_seq_one_letter_code
_entity_poly.pdbx_strand_id
1 'polypeptide(L)' 'MARTRNREWEQNQINTNLVGFLENYNQNIPGGFPRASVKSLKEFQVAHPLLFKHGDEWSVDRHRKRLMDWLSSHRDDS' A
#
# COMPACT_ATOMS: atom_id res chain seq x y z
N MET A 1 5.31 32.50 10.60
CA MET A 1 6.35 31.50 10.93
C MET A 1 5.82 30.11 10.59
N ALA A 2 6.73 29.20 10.24
CA ALA A 2 6.57 28.04 9.37
C ALA A 2 5.38 27.09 9.63
N ARG A 3 4.60 26.89 8.55
CA ARG A 3 3.89 25.70 8.06
C ARG A 3 4.10 24.38 8.84
N THR A 4 3.44 24.21 9.98
CA THR A 4 3.25 22.90 10.64
C THR A 4 2.22 22.04 9.88
N ARG A 5 2.48 21.71 8.60
CA ARG A 5 1.56 20.92 7.77
C ARG A 5 2.22 19.85 6.86
N ASN A 6 3.54 19.65 6.93
CA ASN A 6 4.23 18.76 5.97
C ASN A 6 4.85 17.48 6.56
N ARG A 7 4.95 17.32 7.89
CA ARG A 7 5.64 16.14 8.45
C ARG A 7 4.82 14.83 8.34
N GLU A 8 3.50 14.93 8.23
CA GLU A 8 2.63 13.78 7.98
C GLU A 8 2.57 13.42 6.49
N TRP A 9 2.77 14.40 5.60
CA TRP A 9 2.75 14.18 4.15
C TRP A 9 4.06 13.55 3.64
N GLU A 10 5.20 13.95 4.19
CA GLU A 10 6.51 13.38 3.85
C GLU A 10 6.63 11.91 4.28
N GLN A 11 5.97 11.51 5.38
CA GLN A 11 5.88 10.11 5.78
C GLN A 11 4.98 9.28 4.84
N ASN A 12 4.00 9.93 4.21
CA ASN A 12 3.08 9.30 3.27
C ASN A 12 3.72 9.05 1.89
N GLN A 13 4.85 9.72 1.62
CA GLN A 13 5.73 9.54 0.47
C GLN A 13 6.97 8.71 0.79
N ILE A 14 7.05 8.01 1.94
CA ILE A 14 8.16 7.08 2.16
C ILE A 14 8.06 6.03 1.06
N ASN A 15 8.98 6.15 0.11
CA ASN A 15 9.31 5.16 -0.90
C ASN A 15 9.84 3.94 -0.18
N THR A 16 8.90 3.17 0.36
CA THR A 16 9.21 2.04 1.20
C THR A 16 9.33 0.82 0.30
N ASN A 17 10.28 -0.05 0.64
CA ASN A 17 10.43 -1.31 -0.07
C ASN A 17 9.19 -2.18 0.17
N LEU A 18 8.92 -3.17 -0.69
CA LEU A 18 7.72 -4.03 -0.59
C LEU A 18 7.49 -4.58 0.83
N VAL A 19 8.57 -4.96 1.52
CA VAL A 19 8.56 -5.44 2.91
C VAL A 19 8.12 -4.34 3.89
N GLY A 20 8.64 -3.13 3.77
CA GLY A 20 8.26 -2.01 4.63
C GLY A 20 6.81 -1.56 4.39
N PHE A 21 6.32 -1.66 3.14
CA PHE A 21 4.91 -1.42 2.85
C PHE A 21 4.03 -2.48 3.53
N LEU A 22 4.41 -3.75 3.41
CA LEU A 22 3.70 -4.88 4.00
C LEU A 22 3.60 -4.74 5.52
N GLU A 23 4.71 -4.44 6.20
CA GLU A 23 4.72 -4.24 7.64
C GLU A 23 3.83 -3.08 8.05
N ASN A 24 4.00 -1.91 7.41
CA ASN A 24 3.18 -0.74 7.71
C ASN A 24 1.68 -0.98 7.43
N TYR A 25 1.36 -1.68 6.33
CA TYR A 25 0.00 -2.08 5.99
C TYR A 25 -0.58 -3.00 7.06
N ASN A 26 0.15 -4.05 7.45
CA ASN A 26 -0.28 -5.04 8.44
C ASN A 26 -0.33 -4.48 9.87
N GLN A 27 0.38 -3.41 10.17
CA GLN A 27 0.27 -2.70 11.45
C GLN A 27 -0.90 -1.69 11.49
N ASN A 28 -1.22 -1.04 10.37
CA ASN A 28 -2.22 0.03 10.32
C ASN A 28 -3.58 -0.39 9.76
N ILE A 29 -3.73 -1.63 9.34
CA ILE A 29 -4.95 -2.21 8.79
C ILE A 29 -6.11 -2.16 9.81
N PRO A 30 -7.28 -1.61 9.43
CA PRO A 30 -8.47 -1.66 10.28
C PRO A 30 -8.99 -3.09 10.43
N GLY A 31 -9.43 -3.44 11.63
CA GLY A 31 -10.01 -4.76 11.93
C GLY A 31 -11.18 -5.07 10.99
N GLY A 32 -11.09 -6.19 10.27
CA GLY A 32 -12.06 -6.61 9.25
C GLY A 32 -11.47 -6.79 7.86
N PHE A 33 -10.31 -6.18 7.58
CA PHE A 33 -9.62 -6.39 6.31
C PHE A 33 -8.62 -7.55 6.35
N PRO A 34 -8.37 -8.21 5.21
CA PRO A 34 -7.23 -9.11 5.04
C PRO A 34 -5.90 -8.43 5.30
N ARG A 35 -5.02 -9.13 6.03
CA ARG A 35 -3.59 -8.85 5.99
C ARG A 35 -3.10 -9.07 4.56
N ALA A 36 -2.34 -8.10 4.05
CA ALA A 36 -1.61 -8.30 2.82
C ALA A 36 -0.50 -9.32 3.09
N SER A 37 -0.10 -10.04 2.05
CA SER A 37 1.08 -10.89 2.06
C SER A 37 1.99 -10.49 0.90
N VAL A 38 3.26 -10.88 0.94
CA VAL A 38 4.22 -10.66 -0.16
C VAL A 38 3.66 -11.18 -1.49
N LYS A 39 2.94 -12.31 -1.46
CA LYS A 39 2.29 -12.89 -2.64
C LYS A 39 1.24 -11.94 -3.23
N SER A 40 0.29 -11.48 -2.41
CA SER A 40 -0.75 -10.54 -2.83
C SER A 40 -0.18 -9.20 -3.32
N LEU A 41 0.89 -8.71 -2.71
CA LEU A 41 1.59 -7.50 -3.16
C LEU A 41 2.21 -7.68 -4.54
N LYS A 42 2.86 -8.82 -4.78
CA LYS A 42 3.40 -9.16 -6.11
C LYS A 42 2.30 -9.31 -7.15
N GLU A 43 1.20 -9.98 -6.82
CA GLU A 43 0.05 -10.13 -7.71
C GLU A 43 -0.57 -8.77 -8.03
N PHE A 44 -0.71 -7.90 -7.02
CA PHE A 44 -1.17 -6.54 -7.20
C PHE A 44 -0.22 -5.72 -8.09
N GLN A 45 1.09 -5.88 -7.92
CA GLN A 45 2.10 -5.20 -8.74
C GLN A 45 2.02 -5.62 -10.21
N VAL A 46 1.84 -6.92 -10.46
CA VAL A 46 1.68 -7.48 -11.82
C VAL A 46 0.31 -7.09 -12.42
N ALA A 47 -0.74 -7.02 -11.61
CA ALA A 47 -2.08 -6.62 -12.04
C ALA A 47 -2.20 -5.11 -12.31
N HIS A 48 -1.40 -4.29 -11.60
CA HIS A 48 -1.44 -2.83 -11.70
C HIS A 48 -0.07 -2.20 -12.02
N PRO A 49 0.61 -2.60 -13.10
CA PRO A 49 1.91 -2.02 -13.47
C PRO A 49 1.81 -0.52 -13.76
N LEU A 50 0.60 -0.04 -14.11
CA LEU A 50 0.28 1.37 -14.30
C LEU A 50 0.44 2.22 -13.02
N LEU A 51 0.35 1.63 -11.83
CA LEU A 51 0.60 2.31 -10.55
C LEU A 51 2.11 2.46 -10.28
N PHE A 52 2.93 1.58 -10.85
CA PHE A 52 4.39 1.52 -10.71
C PHE A 52 5.13 2.22 -11.87
N LYS A 53 4.49 3.21 -12.51
CA LYS A 53 5.05 3.93 -13.66
C LYS A 53 6.32 4.74 -13.38
N HIS A 54 6.59 5.05 -12.11
CA HIS A 54 7.80 5.76 -11.67
C HIS A 54 8.80 4.84 -10.95
N GLY A 55 8.68 3.51 -11.14
CA GLY A 55 9.52 2.49 -10.52
C GLY A 55 8.75 1.62 -9.52
N ASP A 56 9.47 0.73 -8.83
CA ASP A 56 8.99 -0.17 -7.76
C ASP A 56 8.65 0.58 -6.44
N GLU A 57 8.21 1.83 -6.53
CA GLU A 57 7.97 2.70 -5.40
C GLU A 57 6.56 2.50 -4.82
N TRP A 58 6.50 1.88 -3.64
CA TRP A 58 5.26 1.72 -2.90
C TRP A 58 4.95 2.96 -2.08
N SER A 59 3.89 3.69 -2.47
CA SER A 59 3.32 4.77 -1.64
C SER A 59 2.23 4.22 -0.73
N VAL A 60 2.39 4.36 0.59
CA VAL A 60 1.44 3.83 1.59
C VAL A 60 0.01 4.27 1.31
N ASP A 61 -0.31 5.56 1.21
CA ASP A 61 -1.70 5.99 1.05
C ASP A 61 -2.33 5.59 -0.29
N ARG A 62 -1.62 5.80 -1.41
CA ARG A 62 -2.12 5.46 -2.75
C ARG A 62 -2.30 3.95 -2.93
N HIS A 63 -1.29 3.17 -2.56
CA HIS A 63 -1.32 1.72 -2.77
C HIS A 63 -2.17 1.03 -1.71
N ARG A 64 -2.26 1.54 -0.47
CA ARG A 64 -3.10 0.92 0.57
C ARG A 64 -4.57 0.89 0.20
N LYS A 65 -5.15 2.02 -0.22
CA LYS A 65 -6.56 2.04 -0.62
C LYS A 65 -6.83 1.11 -1.81
N ARG A 66 -5.96 1.14 -2.82
CA ARG A 66 -6.08 0.27 -3.99
C ARG A 66 -5.88 -1.21 -3.66
N LEU A 67 -4.92 -1.53 -2.80
CA LEU A 67 -4.66 -2.89 -2.36
C LEU A 67 -5.80 -3.41 -1.48
N MET A 68 -6.37 -2.59 -0.59
CA MET A 68 -7.54 -2.97 0.21
C MET A 68 -8.74 -3.28 -0.68
N ASP A 69 -9.04 -2.41 -1.65
CA ASP A 69 -10.11 -2.59 -2.62
C ASP A 69 -9.90 -3.87 -3.46
N TRP A 70 -8.68 -4.04 -4.00
CA TRP A 70 -8.29 -5.21 -4.77
C TRP A 70 -8.37 -6.50 -3.94
N LEU A 71 -7.82 -6.52 -2.72
CA LEU A 71 -7.89 -7.68 -1.82
C LEU A 71 -9.32 -8.03 -1.42
N SER A 72 -10.19 -7.03 -1.28
CA SER A 72 -11.60 -7.25 -0.97
C SER A 72 -12.33 -7.86 -2.16
N SER A 73 -12.02 -7.44 -3.38
CA SER A 73 -12.57 -8.02 -4.61
C SER A 73 -11.95 -9.36 -5.01
N HIS A 74 -10.73 -9.66 -4.56
CA HIS A 74 -9.99 -10.86 -4.92
C HIS A 74 -10.16 -12.02 -3.92
N ARG A 75 -10.70 -11.76 -2.72
CA ARG A 75 -10.99 -12.79 -1.71
C ARG A 75 -12.34 -13.49 -1.88
N ASP A 76 -13.10 -13.17 -2.93
CA ASP A 76 -14.34 -13.88 -3.30
C ASP A 76 -14.07 -15.14 -4.14
N ASP A 77 -12.93 -15.80 -3.93
CA ASP A 77 -12.60 -17.08 -4.59
C ASP A 77 -11.95 -18.03 -3.57
N SER A 78 -12.74 -18.48 -2.59
CA SER A 78 -12.43 -19.70 -1.83
C SER A 78 -13.68 -20.42 -1.37
#